data_AF-A0A075MVK8-F1
#
_entry.id   AF-A0A075MVK8-F1
#
_cell.length_a   1.000
_cell.length_b   1.000
_cell.length_c   1.000
_cell.angle_alpha   90.00
_cell.angle_beta   90.00
_cell.angle_gamma   90.00
#
_symmetry.space_group_name_H-M   'P 1'
#
loop_
_entity.id
_entity.type
_entity.pdbx_description
1 polymer ?
#
loop_
_entity_poly.entity_id
_entity_poly.type
_entity_poly.pdbx_seq_one_letter_code
_entity_poly.pdbx_strand_id
1 'polypeptide(L)'
;MPLYECNEHQFVENLRRLLEAGEKFIVNRRTTMHDDAKYGPATLPEEEFARYETLCTRKAVNSTVYAKVPFIDVYHGGRMHDAEENLHSSTALKFPRMSIPYFRIEYSVNVWGGTYFFAFDALFDPEIVIEKRSGRRLGKGALVHVLRYNPPKEQVLSVNLPKGVVVLDVKHMVRVIDHTSNF
;
A
#
# COMPACT_ATOMS: atom_id res chain seq x y z
N MET A 1 5.78 26.56 8.67
CA MET A 1 5.97 26.84 7.23
C MET A 1 4.73 26.31 6.50
N PRO A 2 4.10 27.08 5.59
CA PRO A 2 2.91 26.62 4.86
C PRO A 2 3.23 25.38 4.00
N LEU A 3 2.25 24.47 3.91
CA LEU A 3 2.31 23.23 3.14
C LEU A 3 1.36 23.32 1.94
N TYR A 4 1.86 22.95 0.76
CA TYR A 4 1.12 22.98 -0.50
C TYR A 4 1.14 21.60 -1.15
N GLU A 5 0.00 20.92 -1.13
CA GLU A 5 -0.18 19.65 -1.83
C GLU A 5 -0.39 19.90 -3.32
N CYS A 6 0.41 19.22 -4.14
CA CYS A 6 0.37 19.26 -5.59
C CYS A 6 -0.03 17.88 -6.12
N ASN A 7 -0.69 17.82 -7.27
CA ASN A 7 -0.68 16.59 -8.07
C ASN A 7 0.67 16.41 -8.78
N GLU A 8 0.90 15.24 -9.38
CA GLU A 8 2.17 14.91 -10.04
C GLU A 8 2.57 15.95 -11.09
N HIS A 9 1.65 16.31 -11.99
CA HIS A 9 1.91 17.26 -13.07
C HIS A 9 2.25 18.66 -12.54
N GLN A 10 1.49 19.15 -11.55
CA GLN A 10 1.76 20.43 -10.90
C GLN A 10 3.14 20.44 -10.25
N PHE A 11 3.48 19.35 -9.54
CA PHE A 11 4.77 19.22 -8.88
C PHE A 11 5.92 19.25 -9.90
N VAL A 12 5.85 18.42 -10.95
CA VAL A 12 6.84 18.35 -12.01
C VAL A 12 7.02 19.68 -12.74
N GLU A 13 5.92 20.36 -13.09
CA GLU A 13 5.97 21.65 -13.76
C GLU A 13 6.55 22.76 -12.87
N ASN A 14 6.27 22.74 -11.56
CA ASN A 14 6.89 23.67 -10.62
C ASN A 14 8.42 23.47 -10.56
N LEU A 15 8.90 22.23 -10.53
CA LEU A 15 10.33 21.94 -10.60
C LEU A 15 10.95 22.43 -11.92
N ARG A 16 10.25 22.23 -13.04
CA ARG A 16 10.68 22.71 -14.36
C ARG A 16 10.89 24.23 -14.34
N ARG A 17 9.93 24.99 -13.81
CA ARG A 17 10.01 26.45 -13.70
C ARG A 17 11.12 26.93 -12.79
N LEU A 18 11.37 26.23 -11.68
CA LEU A 18 12.48 26.55 -10.78
C LEU A 18 13.83 26.37 -11.47
N LEU A 19 13.99 25.32 -12.29
CA LEU A 19 15.20 25.11 -13.09
C LEU A 19 15.37 26.22 -14.14
N GLU A 20 14.30 26.58 -14.85
CA GLU A 20 14.33 27.68 -15.83
C GLU A 20 14.68 29.03 -15.19
N ALA A 21 14.25 29.25 -13.95
CA ALA A 21 14.58 30.44 -13.17
C ALA A 21 16.02 30.43 -12.61
N GLY A 22 16.76 29.32 -12.72
CA GLY A 22 18.11 29.18 -12.17
C GLY A 22 18.15 29.05 -10.64
N GLU A 23 17.02 28.71 -10.01
CA GLU A 23 16.92 28.55 -8.57
C GLU A 23 17.63 27.26 -8.12
N LYS A 24 18.29 27.32 -6.96
CA LYS A 24 18.90 26.15 -6.33
C LYS A 24 17.93 25.54 -5.34
N PHE A 25 17.54 24.29 -5.56
CA PHE A 25 16.64 23.56 -4.69
C PHE A 25 17.04 22.09 -4.59
N ILE A 26 16.54 21.43 -3.55
CA ILE A 26 16.72 19.99 -3.33
C ILE A 26 15.32 19.40 -3.21
N VAL A 27 15.08 18.32 -3.95
CA VAL A 27 13.85 17.53 -3.81
C VAL A 27 14.14 16.41 -2.83
N ASN A 28 13.41 16.37 -1.72
CA ASN A 28 13.46 15.25 -0.79
C ASN A 28 12.45 14.20 -1.23
N ARG A 29 12.88 12.94 -1.29
CA ARG A 29 11.98 11.79 -1.41
C ARG A 29 11.94 11.06 -0.09
N ARG A 30 10.74 10.77 0.41
CA ARG A 30 10.52 9.97 1.61
C ARG A 30 9.64 8.78 1.27
N THR A 31 10.10 7.58 1.59
CA THR A 31 9.31 6.35 1.47
C THR A 31 8.98 5.84 2.87
N THR A 32 7.70 5.64 3.14
CA THR A 32 7.19 5.10 4.42
C THR A 32 6.29 3.90 4.15
N MET A 33 6.36 2.89 5.02
CA MET A 33 5.58 1.66 4.87
C MET A 33 4.37 1.71 5.79
N HIS A 34 3.19 1.44 5.21
CA HIS A 34 1.92 1.46 5.90
C HIS A 34 1.22 0.12 5.78
N ASP A 35 0.51 -0.23 6.84
CA ASP A 35 -0.36 -1.39 6.93
C ASP A 35 -1.56 -0.97 7.79
N ASP A 36 -2.51 -0.30 7.15
CA ASP A 36 -3.68 0.29 7.77
C ASP A 36 -4.96 -0.04 6.98
N ALA A 37 -6.06 0.57 7.38
CA ALA A 37 -7.37 0.32 6.79
C ALA A 37 -7.64 1.08 5.48
N LYS A 38 -6.68 1.86 4.98
CA LYS A 38 -6.86 2.66 3.77
C LYS A 38 -7.09 1.76 2.55
N TYR A 39 -6.36 0.66 2.47
CA TYR A 39 -6.45 -0.29 1.38
C TYR A 39 -6.84 -1.68 1.88
N GLY A 40 -7.87 -2.23 1.26
CA GLY A 40 -8.26 -3.61 1.47
C GLY A 40 -9.15 -4.12 0.35
N PRO A 41 -9.42 -5.43 0.29
CA PRO A 41 -10.12 -6.02 -0.85
C PRO A 41 -11.55 -5.53 -1.03
N ALA A 42 -12.18 -4.96 0.01
CA ALA A 42 -13.51 -4.37 -0.10
C ALA A 42 -13.52 -3.10 -0.97
N THR A 43 -12.44 -2.30 -0.89
CA THR A 43 -12.36 -0.97 -1.52
C THR A 43 -11.62 -0.98 -2.85
N LEU A 44 -10.94 -2.08 -3.19
CA LEU A 44 -10.24 -2.21 -4.47
C LEU A 44 -11.20 -2.10 -5.68
N PRO A 45 -10.77 -1.50 -6.80
CA PRO A 45 -11.44 -1.65 -8.09
C PRO A 45 -11.57 -3.12 -8.49
N GLU A 46 -12.53 -3.47 -9.35
CA GLU A 46 -12.75 -4.88 -9.76
C GLU A 46 -11.52 -5.50 -10.44
N GLU A 47 -10.83 -4.72 -11.29
CA GLU A 47 -9.61 -5.19 -11.98
C GLU A 47 -8.50 -5.61 -11.01
N GLU A 48 -8.31 -4.85 -9.93
CA GLU A 48 -7.32 -5.18 -8.89
C GLU A 48 -7.83 -6.31 -7.96
N PHE A 49 -9.14 -6.36 -7.70
CA PHE A 49 -9.74 -7.41 -6.89
C PHE A 49 -9.62 -8.79 -7.54
N ALA A 50 -9.62 -8.87 -8.88
CA ALA A 50 -9.44 -10.12 -9.64
C ALA A 50 -8.22 -10.93 -9.16
N ARG A 51 -7.16 -10.25 -8.70
CA ARG A 51 -5.93 -10.86 -8.16
C ARG A 51 -6.17 -11.65 -6.87
N TYR A 52 -7.27 -11.40 -6.16
CA TYR A 52 -7.64 -12.02 -4.89
C TYR A 52 -8.77 -13.03 -5.03
N GLU A 53 -9.43 -13.18 -6.19
CA GLU A 53 -10.63 -14.01 -6.39
C GLU A 53 -10.46 -15.51 -6.07
N THR A 54 -9.21 -15.98 -6.07
CA THR A 54 -8.90 -17.35 -5.64
C THR A 54 -9.19 -17.53 -4.14
N LEU A 55 -8.93 -16.50 -3.34
CA LEU A 55 -9.06 -16.51 -1.88
C LEU A 55 -10.32 -15.81 -1.38
N CYS A 56 -10.77 -14.79 -2.09
CA CYS A 56 -11.78 -13.84 -1.63
C CYS A 56 -13.00 -13.85 -2.54
N THR A 57 -14.15 -13.51 -1.98
CA THR A 57 -15.37 -13.23 -2.72
C THR A 57 -16.05 -11.99 -2.17
N ARG A 58 -16.64 -11.20 -3.06
CA ARG A 58 -17.43 -10.00 -2.73
C ARG A 58 -18.55 -9.86 -3.75
N LYS A 59 -19.63 -9.16 -3.39
CA LYS A 59 -20.77 -8.96 -4.31
C LYS A 59 -20.55 -7.82 -5.30
N ALA A 60 -19.84 -6.78 -4.86
CA ALA A 60 -19.50 -5.58 -5.63
C ALA A 60 -18.37 -4.81 -4.93
N VAL A 61 -17.82 -3.80 -5.60
CA VAL A 61 -16.99 -2.76 -4.96
C VAL A 61 -17.69 -2.18 -3.73
N ASN A 62 -16.94 -1.92 -2.67
CA ASN A 62 -17.41 -1.42 -1.36
C ASN A 62 -18.38 -2.35 -0.63
N SER A 63 -18.39 -3.65 -0.94
CA SER A 63 -19.16 -4.67 -0.22
C SER A 63 -18.29 -5.50 0.71
N THR A 64 -18.92 -6.20 1.67
CA THR A 64 -18.23 -7.11 2.58
C THR A 64 -17.53 -8.22 1.80
N VAL A 65 -16.26 -8.44 2.12
CA VAL A 65 -15.44 -9.50 1.54
C VAL A 65 -15.37 -10.68 2.48
N TYR A 66 -15.60 -11.87 1.93
CA TYR A 66 -15.51 -13.12 2.63
C TYR A 66 -14.39 -13.99 2.06
N ALA A 67 -13.80 -14.84 2.89
CA ALA A 67 -12.91 -15.89 2.45
C ALA A 67 -13.71 -16.93 1.65
N LYS A 68 -13.30 -17.19 0.42
CA LYS A 68 -13.88 -18.21 -0.47
C LYS A 68 -13.38 -19.61 -0.12
N VAL A 69 -12.12 -19.71 0.28
CA VAL A 69 -11.43 -20.94 0.70
C VAL A 69 -10.63 -20.64 1.96
N PRO A 70 -10.28 -21.65 2.79
CA PRO A 70 -9.39 -21.42 3.91
C PRO A 70 -7.97 -21.10 3.40
N PHE A 71 -7.33 -20.11 3.99
CA PHE A 71 -5.97 -19.70 3.61
C PHE A 71 -5.18 -19.13 4.78
N ILE A 72 -3.86 -19.03 4.61
CA ILE A 72 -2.96 -18.40 5.57
C ILE A 72 -2.51 -17.06 5.01
N ASP A 73 -2.68 -16.00 5.78
CA ASP A 73 -2.07 -14.70 5.53
C ASP A 73 -0.73 -14.62 6.24
N VAL A 74 0.36 -14.68 5.47
CA VAL A 74 1.72 -14.68 6.01
C VAL A 74 2.10 -13.31 6.56
N TYR A 75 1.61 -12.24 5.94
CA TYR A 75 2.03 -10.89 6.26
C TYR A 75 1.42 -10.40 7.58
N HIS A 76 0.18 -10.76 7.86
CA HIS A 76 -0.51 -10.45 9.12
C HIS A 76 -0.28 -11.53 10.20
N GLY A 77 0.98 -11.95 10.38
CA GLY A 77 1.37 -12.85 11.47
C GLY A 77 1.07 -14.33 11.24
N GLY A 78 0.86 -14.76 9.99
CA GLY A 78 0.56 -16.16 9.68
C GLY A 78 -0.87 -16.56 10.06
N ARG A 79 -1.80 -15.60 10.08
CA ARG A 79 -3.20 -15.82 10.48
C ARG A 79 -3.87 -16.78 9.52
N MET A 80 -4.55 -17.78 10.05
CA MET A 80 -5.40 -18.66 9.25
C MET A 80 -6.81 -18.09 9.20
N HIS A 81 -7.30 -17.90 7.98
CA HIS A 81 -8.67 -17.53 7.69
C HIS A 81 -9.48 -18.76 7.31
N ASP A 82 -10.65 -18.91 7.93
CA ASP A 82 -11.56 -20.01 7.64
C ASP A 82 -12.47 -19.65 6.46
N ALA A 83 -13.00 -20.65 5.75
CA ALA A 83 -13.96 -20.39 4.68
C ALA A 83 -15.18 -19.63 5.23
N GLU A 84 -15.73 -18.72 4.42
CA GLU A 84 -16.84 -17.84 4.75
C GLU A 84 -16.54 -16.82 5.87
N GLU A 85 -15.31 -16.75 6.37
CA GLU A 85 -14.91 -15.72 7.34
C GLU A 85 -15.00 -14.33 6.69
N ASN A 86 -15.55 -13.36 7.43
CA ASN A 86 -15.53 -11.95 7.04
C ASN A 86 -14.10 -11.39 7.15
N LEU A 87 -13.51 -11.03 6.01
CA LEU A 87 -12.15 -10.48 5.90
C LEU A 87 -12.16 -8.95 5.98
N HIS A 88 -13.20 -8.31 5.44
CA HIS A 88 -13.31 -6.86 5.36
C HIS A 88 -14.80 -6.48 5.25
N SER A 89 -15.40 -5.95 6.32
CA SER A 89 -16.82 -5.61 6.36
C SER A 89 -17.13 -4.29 5.66
N SER A 90 -18.23 -4.22 4.89
CA SER A 90 -18.73 -2.98 4.30
C SER A 90 -19.16 -1.95 5.35
N THR A 91 -19.51 -2.39 6.57
CA THR A 91 -19.90 -1.52 7.68
C THR A 91 -18.72 -1.08 8.55
N ALA A 92 -17.55 -1.72 8.39
CA ALA A 92 -16.38 -1.48 9.22
C ALA A 92 -15.09 -1.47 8.37
N LEU A 93 -15.09 -0.62 7.33
CA LEU A 93 -13.94 -0.47 6.42
C LEU A 93 -12.67 -0.02 7.13
N LYS A 94 -12.80 0.64 8.29
CA LYS A 94 -11.67 1.14 9.10
C LYS A 94 -10.93 0.07 9.89
N PHE A 95 -11.45 -1.16 9.96
CA PHE A 95 -10.85 -2.24 10.76
C PHE A 95 -10.90 -3.56 10.00
N PRO A 96 -10.22 -3.66 8.84
CA PRO A 96 -10.20 -4.90 8.08
C PRO A 96 -9.43 -5.97 8.87
N ARG A 97 -9.88 -7.23 8.75
CA ARG A 97 -9.07 -8.37 9.21
C ARG A 97 -7.93 -8.66 8.24
N MET A 98 -8.08 -8.22 6.99
CA MET A 98 -7.06 -8.29 5.94
C MET A 98 -6.93 -6.92 5.25
N SER A 99 -5.88 -6.18 5.60
CA SER A 99 -5.41 -4.98 4.91
C SER A 99 -4.46 -5.33 3.76
N ILE A 100 -4.18 -4.37 2.89
CA ILE A 100 -3.16 -4.48 1.84
C ILE A 100 -2.04 -3.50 2.18
N PRO A 101 -0.82 -3.98 2.45
CA PRO A 101 0.29 -3.11 2.78
C PRO A 101 0.74 -2.30 1.56
N TYR A 102 1.31 -1.12 1.82
CA TYR A 102 1.74 -0.21 0.77
C TYR A 102 2.91 0.66 1.20
N PHE A 103 3.62 1.18 0.21
CA PHE A 103 4.56 2.29 0.40
C PHE A 103 3.87 3.60 0.09
N ARG A 104 3.94 4.57 1.00
CA ARG A 104 3.63 5.97 0.73
C ARG A 104 4.92 6.69 0.37
N ILE A 105 4.96 7.20 -0.86
CA ILE A 105 6.10 7.91 -1.44
C ILE A 105 5.73 9.39 -1.49
N GLU A 106 6.52 10.21 -0.82
CA GLU A 106 6.35 11.66 -0.76
C GLU A 106 7.58 12.33 -1.38
N TYR A 107 7.35 13.21 -2.34
CA TYR A 107 8.33 14.14 -2.88
C TYR A 107 8.03 15.52 -2.33
N SER A 108 9.03 16.21 -1.79
CA SER A 108 8.85 17.56 -1.28
C SER A 108 10.02 18.49 -1.62
N VAL A 109 9.72 19.76 -1.81
CA VAL A 109 10.69 20.82 -2.06
C VAL A 109 10.33 22.05 -1.23
N ASN A 110 11.35 22.66 -0.61
CA ASN A 110 11.17 23.90 0.15
C ASN A 110 11.63 25.08 -0.72
N VAL A 111 10.68 25.93 -1.11
CA VAL A 111 10.92 27.11 -1.95
C VAL A 111 9.94 28.21 -1.58
N TRP A 112 10.37 29.47 -1.73
CA TRP A 112 9.55 30.66 -1.50
C TRP A 112 8.87 30.71 -0.12
N GLY A 113 9.52 30.15 0.90
CA GLY A 113 8.99 30.13 2.27
C GLY A 113 7.86 29.12 2.50
N GLY A 114 7.62 28.18 1.57
CA GLY A 114 6.66 27.08 1.70
C GLY A 114 7.27 25.71 1.35
N THR A 115 6.59 24.65 1.76
CA THR A 115 6.88 23.28 1.29
C THR A 115 5.84 22.89 0.26
N TYR A 116 6.28 22.57 -0.95
CA TYR A 116 5.44 21.97 -1.98
C TYR A 116 5.69 20.48 -1.96
N PHE A 117 4.65 19.67 -1.92
CA PHE A 117 4.79 18.22 -1.89
C PHE A 117 3.79 17.51 -2.80
N PHE A 118 4.20 16.35 -3.30
CA PHE A 118 3.38 15.39 -4.01
C PHE A 118 3.57 14.03 -3.36
N ALA A 119 2.48 13.33 -3.06
CA ALA A 119 2.55 11.98 -2.51
C ALA A 119 1.65 11.02 -3.26
N PHE A 120 2.08 9.77 -3.38
CA PHE A 120 1.29 8.68 -3.92
C PHE A 120 1.59 7.39 -3.17
N ASP A 121 0.69 6.43 -3.29
CA ASP A 121 0.78 5.14 -2.62
C ASP A 121 1.00 4.03 -3.66
N ALA A 122 1.95 3.14 -3.38
CA ALA A 122 2.24 1.96 -4.16
C ALA A 122 1.91 0.71 -3.34
N LEU A 123 0.83 0.03 -3.71
CA LEU A 123 0.37 -1.19 -3.03
C LEU A 123 1.35 -2.34 -3.25
N PHE A 124 1.44 -3.24 -2.29
CA PHE A 124 2.17 -4.48 -2.44
C PHE A 124 1.38 -5.44 -3.33
N ASP A 125 2.13 -6.24 -4.09
CA ASP A 125 1.58 -7.20 -5.02
C ASP A 125 1.19 -8.49 -4.26
N PRO A 126 -0.09 -8.91 -4.27
CA PRO A 126 -0.48 -10.21 -3.73
C PRO A 126 0.14 -11.34 -4.53
N GLU A 127 0.66 -12.33 -3.82
CA GLU A 127 1.11 -13.61 -4.35
C GLU A 127 0.37 -14.73 -3.61
N ILE A 128 -0.38 -15.53 -4.37
CA ILE A 128 -1.18 -16.64 -3.84
C ILE A 128 -0.53 -17.93 -4.30
N VAL A 129 0.01 -18.70 -3.35
CA VAL A 129 0.65 -19.99 -3.62
C VAL A 129 -0.02 -21.10 -2.81
N ILE A 130 0.10 -22.34 -3.27
CA ILE A 130 -0.34 -23.51 -2.50
C ILE A 130 0.89 -24.12 -1.84
N GLU A 131 0.88 -24.22 -0.52
CA GLU A 131 1.98 -24.82 0.24
C GLU A 131 1.51 -25.99 1.10
N LYS A 132 2.41 -26.96 1.27
CA LYS A 132 2.23 -28.02 2.26
C LYS A 132 2.58 -27.48 3.65
N ARG A 133 1.57 -27.28 4.49
CA ARG A 133 1.74 -26.79 5.87
C ARG A 133 1.32 -27.85 6.87
N SER A 134 1.95 -27.82 8.04
CA SER A 134 1.59 -28.66 9.18
C SER A 134 1.30 -27.75 10.36
N GLY A 135 0.27 -28.06 11.14
CA GLY A 135 -0.10 -27.23 12.28
C GLY A 135 -1.24 -27.85 13.08
N ARG A 136 -1.46 -27.32 14.29
CA ARG A 136 -2.50 -27.84 15.21
C ARG A 136 -3.90 -27.84 14.58
N ARG A 137 -4.20 -26.87 13.71
CA ARG A 137 -5.47 -26.78 12.95
C ARG A 137 -5.47 -27.54 11.61
N LEU A 138 -4.30 -27.81 11.03
CA LEU A 138 -4.15 -28.32 9.65
C LEU A 138 -3.76 -29.80 9.58
N GLY A 139 -3.41 -30.42 10.71
CA GLY A 139 -2.85 -31.78 10.73
C GLY A 139 -1.43 -31.83 10.16
N LYS A 140 -0.97 -33.03 9.78
CA LYS A 140 0.36 -33.25 9.18
C LYS A 140 0.27 -33.17 7.66
N GLY A 141 0.76 -32.07 7.08
CA GLY A 141 1.02 -31.97 5.65
C GLY A 141 -0.19 -31.68 4.75
N ALA A 142 -1.12 -30.83 5.20
CA ALA A 142 -2.22 -30.35 4.36
C ALA A 142 -1.72 -29.33 3.32
N LEU A 143 -2.31 -29.35 2.13
CA LEU A 143 -2.14 -28.29 1.13
C LEU A 143 -3.07 -27.12 1.50
N VAL A 144 -2.50 -25.92 1.62
CA VAL A 144 -3.22 -24.72 2.04
C VAL A 144 -2.83 -23.57 1.11
N HIS A 145 -3.80 -22.73 0.76
CA HIS A 145 -3.49 -21.49 0.07
C HIS A 145 -2.80 -20.52 1.03
N VAL A 146 -1.76 -19.85 0.53
CA VAL A 146 -0.94 -18.94 1.31
C VAL A 146 -0.89 -17.61 0.57
N LEU A 147 -1.37 -16.55 1.21
CA LEU A 147 -1.29 -15.18 0.76
C LEU A 147 0.02 -14.55 1.25
N ARG A 148 0.74 -13.95 0.32
CA ARG A 148 1.94 -13.15 0.54
C ARG A 148 1.78 -11.80 -0.13
N TYR A 149 2.55 -10.82 0.34
CA TYR A 149 2.64 -9.51 -0.28
C TYR A 149 4.09 -9.24 -0.67
N ASN A 150 4.32 -9.11 -1.97
CA ASN A 150 5.61 -8.74 -2.52
C ASN A 150 5.71 -7.21 -2.64
N PRO A 151 6.84 -6.61 -2.27
CA PRO A 151 7.01 -5.17 -2.40
C PRO A 151 6.91 -4.76 -3.87
N PRO A 152 6.29 -3.61 -4.18
CA PRO A 152 6.21 -3.10 -5.55
C PRO A 152 7.62 -2.84 -6.13
N LYS A 153 7.74 -2.98 -7.45
CA LYS A 153 9.01 -2.74 -8.17
C LYS A 153 9.48 -1.30 -7.99
N GLU A 154 10.80 -1.09 -7.88
CA GLU A 154 11.38 0.24 -7.67
C GLU A 154 10.96 1.29 -8.71
N GLN A 155 10.71 0.88 -9.95
CA GLN A 155 10.26 1.77 -11.03
C GLN A 155 8.91 2.44 -10.70
N VAL A 156 8.02 1.75 -9.99
CA VAL A 156 6.70 2.27 -9.58
C VAL A 156 6.85 3.27 -8.44
N LEU A 157 7.97 3.26 -7.71
CA LEU A 157 8.25 4.15 -6.58
C LEU A 157 8.88 5.48 -7.01
N SER A 158 9.01 5.72 -8.31
CA SER A 158 9.66 6.91 -8.86
C SER A 158 8.78 7.68 -9.82
N VAL A 159 8.87 9.01 -9.73
CA VAL A 159 8.24 9.95 -10.65
C VAL A 159 9.26 10.40 -11.70
N ASN A 160 8.78 10.68 -12.92
CA ASN A 160 9.60 11.26 -13.98
C ASN A 160 9.88 12.74 -13.71
N LEU A 161 11.07 13.04 -13.17
CA LEU A 161 11.49 14.40 -12.88
C LEU A 161 12.29 15.02 -14.03
N PRO A 162 12.28 16.36 -14.17
CA PRO A 162 13.10 17.05 -15.17
C PRO A 162 14.60 16.78 -14.97
N LYS A 163 15.37 16.79 -16.07
CA LYS A 163 16.82 16.65 -16.02
C LYS A 163 17.44 17.79 -15.20
N GLY A 164 18.40 17.47 -14.34
CA GLY A 164 19.08 18.44 -13.49
C GLY A 164 18.51 18.57 -12.07
N VAL A 165 17.35 17.95 -11.79
CA VAL A 165 16.85 17.83 -10.41
C VAL A 165 17.71 16.83 -9.62
N VAL A 166 18.20 17.28 -8.46
CA VAL A 166 18.86 16.39 -7.48
C VAL A 166 17.81 15.93 -6.48
N VAL A 167 17.66 14.61 -6.37
CA VAL A 167 16.76 13.97 -5.40
C VAL A 167 17.59 13.43 -4.24
N LEU A 168 17.24 13.84 -3.02
CA LEU A 168 17.78 13.28 -1.79
C LEU A 168 16.79 12.24 -1.25
N ASP A 169 17.21 10.98 -1.24
CA ASP A 169 16.37 9.86 -0.83
C ASP A 169 16.51 9.57 0.67
N VAL A 170 15.45 9.86 1.42
CA VAL A 170 15.34 9.58 2.86
C VAL A 170 14.50 8.33 3.04
N LYS A 171 15.16 7.17 3.09
CA LYS A 171 14.50 5.91 3.44
C LYS A 171 14.24 5.87 4.95
N HIS A 172 12.97 5.89 5.35
CA HIS A 172 12.53 5.61 6.72
C HIS A 172 11.48 4.49 6.66
N MET A 173 11.95 3.24 6.67
CA MET A 173 11.09 2.06 6.70
C MET A 173 10.61 1.80 8.14
N VAL A 174 9.75 2.68 8.63
CA VAL A 174 8.98 2.43 9.86
C VAL A 174 7.68 1.79 9.42
N ARG A 175 7.39 0.57 9.90
CA ARG A 175 6.06 -0.03 9.74
C ARG A 175 5.10 0.76 10.63
N VAL A 176 4.28 1.62 10.03
CA VAL A 176 3.21 2.30 10.76
C VAL A 176 2.05 1.33 10.87
N ILE A 177 1.90 0.75 12.06
CA ILE A 177 0.71 0.01 12.46
C ILE A 177 -0.13 1.01 13.23
N ASP A 178 -1.32 1.36 12.73
CA ASP A 178 -2.20 2.28 13.45
C ASP A 178 -2.78 1.58 14.69
N HIS A 179 -2.12 1.80 15.83
CA HIS A 179 -2.49 1.28 17.15
C HIS A 179 -3.54 2.14 17.86
N THR A 180 -4.31 2.98 17.16
CA THR A 180 -5.52 3.61 17.76
C THR A 180 -6.64 2.60 18.10
N SER A 181 -6.30 1.32 18.14
CA SER A 181 -7.10 0.10 18.10
C SER A 181 -6.81 -0.79 19.32
N ASN A 182 -6.88 -0.22 20.54
CA ASN A 182 -7.03 -0.98 21.79
C ASN A 182 -8.36 -0.61 22.46
N PHE A 183 -9.50 -0.78 21.80
CA PHE A 183 -10.82 -0.87 22.44
C PHE A 183 -11.78 -1.68 21.57
#